data_AF-A0A4Y9S1F1-F1
#
_entry.id   AF-A0A4Y9S1F1-F1
#
_cell.length_a   1.000
_cell.length_b   1.000
_cell.length_c   1.000
_cell.angle_alpha   90.00
_cell.angle_beta   90.00
_cell.angle_gamma   90.00
#
_symmetry.space_group_name_H-M   'P 1'
#
loop_
_entity.id
_entity.type
_entity.pdbx_description
1 polymer ?
#
loop_
_entity_poly.entity_id
_entity_poly.type
_entity_poly.pdbx_seq_one_letter_code
_entity_poly.pdbx_strand_id
1 'polypeptide(L)'
;MTRFIAALSFLLSLLPLSSHAAVDDNFAACKAGIPACRRDKLTPAQKVEVAKADALRNFVACNNEEKECQPALLNAEQKEQVRQAVLQRNVFNCYNGYPSCRPQLLTAAEKERMKEAAGHRNFFNCRNEYSTCDRKALTAEQKAEIARAISARNLFDCKNGYASCNKAALTEDDKREIAEFRVNRNLFACNNGHSTCDLKQLTPAQRKQAEVYALQRNDNACAVYSDKCNPALLAPAVREQYLATVSRRNFNACMDGDETCNPAALSDDQKAQVRRSHEKRGKLADRWLNL
;
A
#
# COMPACT_ATOMS: atom_id res chain seq x y z
N MET A 1 -60.75 70.30 18.78
CA MET A 1 -60.16 70.34 20.14
C MET A 1 -58.63 70.28 20.00
N THR A 2 -57.96 71.41 20.24
CA THR A 2 -56.74 71.60 21.08
C THR A 2 -55.81 70.38 21.28
N ARG A 3 -54.47 70.40 21.07
CA ARG A 3 -53.43 71.38 21.43
C ARG A 3 -52.08 71.16 20.68
N PHE A 4 -51.30 72.25 20.61
CA PHE A 4 -49.86 72.37 20.34
C PHE A 4 -48.97 71.74 21.45
N ILE A 5 -47.79 71.18 21.09
CA ILE A 5 -46.46 71.23 21.79
C ILE A 5 -45.37 70.88 20.73
N ALA A 6 -44.56 71.82 20.23
CA ALA A 6 -43.22 72.29 20.67
C ALA A 6 -42.01 71.42 20.24
N ALA A 7 -41.06 72.10 19.59
CA ALA A 7 -39.84 71.59 18.95
C ALA A 7 -38.73 71.23 19.94
N LEU A 8 -37.79 70.35 19.56
CA LEU A 8 -36.40 70.45 19.98
C LEU A 8 -35.46 69.79 18.95
N SER A 9 -34.62 70.63 18.34
CA SER A 9 -33.59 70.30 17.37
C SER A 9 -32.40 69.61 18.03
N PHE A 10 -32.02 68.42 17.54
CA PHE A 10 -30.72 67.80 17.81
C PHE A 10 -29.91 67.80 16.52
N LEU A 11 -29.03 68.80 16.36
CA LEU A 11 -27.97 68.80 15.36
C LEU A 11 -26.87 67.82 15.84
N LEU A 12 -26.99 66.55 15.44
CA LEU A 12 -25.87 65.61 15.50
C LEU A 12 -24.97 65.89 14.30
N SER A 13 -23.86 66.59 14.55
CA SER A 13 -22.75 66.75 13.62
C SER A 13 -22.14 65.39 13.31
N LEU A 14 -22.57 64.80 12.19
CA LEU A 14 -21.91 63.64 11.57
C LEU A 14 -20.57 64.08 10.98
N LEU A 15 -19.51 64.00 11.78
CA LEU A 15 -18.15 63.87 11.26
C LEU A 15 -18.02 62.49 10.59
N PRO A 16 -17.55 62.39 9.33
CA PRO A 16 -17.42 61.11 8.66
C PRO A 16 -16.21 60.33 9.20
N LEU A 17 -16.45 59.41 10.13
CA LEU A 17 -15.54 58.29 10.43
C LEU A 17 -15.63 57.26 9.30
N SER A 18 -14.99 57.48 8.16
CA SER A 18 -14.93 56.45 7.11
C SER A 18 -13.68 56.46 6.23
N SER A 19 -12.76 57.43 6.40
CA SER A 19 -11.54 57.45 5.57
C SER A 19 -10.41 56.56 6.09
N HIS A 20 -10.30 56.37 7.42
CA HIS A 20 -9.16 55.67 8.02
C HIS A 20 -9.20 54.16 7.76
N ALA A 21 -10.33 53.50 7.98
CA ALA A 21 -10.47 52.05 7.73
C ALA A 21 -10.18 51.66 6.26
N ALA A 22 -10.72 52.42 5.30
CA ALA A 22 -10.48 52.16 3.87
C ALA A 22 -9.03 52.44 3.42
N VAL A 23 -8.34 53.39 4.07
CA VAL A 23 -6.92 53.68 3.84
C VAL A 23 -6.04 52.59 4.44
N ASP A 24 -6.38 52.07 5.62
CA ASP A 24 -5.68 50.98 6.28
C ASP A 24 -5.80 49.67 5.48
N ASP A 25 -7.00 49.38 4.94
CA ASP A 25 -7.22 48.24 4.04
C ASP A 25 -6.40 48.38 2.74
N ASN A 26 -6.38 49.56 2.13
CA ASN A 26 -5.57 49.81 0.92
C ASN A 26 -4.07 49.70 1.21
N PHE A 27 -3.61 50.20 2.35
CA PHE A 27 -2.21 50.08 2.76
C PHE A 27 -1.82 48.62 3.00
N ALA A 28 -2.66 47.84 3.70
CA ALA A 28 -2.44 46.41 3.90
C ALA A 28 -2.39 45.66 2.57
N ALA A 29 -3.32 45.93 1.64
CA ALA A 29 -3.33 45.34 0.31
C ALA A 29 -2.04 45.66 -0.48
N CYS A 30 -1.58 46.92 -0.46
CA CYS A 30 -0.32 47.30 -1.09
C CYS A 30 0.89 46.66 -0.41
N LYS A 31 0.91 46.62 0.92
CA LYS A 31 1.99 45.97 1.68
C LYS A 31 2.03 44.46 1.43
N ALA A 32 0.91 43.83 1.10
CA ALA A 32 0.82 42.43 0.68
C ALA A 32 1.18 42.20 -0.80
N GLY A 33 1.29 43.25 -1.61
CA GLY A 33 1.59 43.15 -3.05
C GLY A 33 0.39 42.80 -3.92
N ILE A 34 -0.84 43.06 -3.45
CA ILE A 34 -2.06 42.79 -4.22
C ILE A 34 -2.14 43.75 -5.42
N PRO A 35 -2.27 43.25 -6.67
CA PRO A 35 -2.28 44.12 -7.86
C PRO A 35 -3.39 45.18 -7.89
N ALA A 36 -4.51 44.91 -7.21
CA ALA A 36 -5.65 45.83 -7.11
C ALA A 36 -5.42 47.02 -6.17
N CYS A 37 -4.30 47.07 -5.44
CA CYS A 37 -4.03 48.15 -4.50
C CYS A 37 -3.80 49.49 -5.22
N ARG A 38 -4.25 50.60 -4.63
CA ARG A 38 -4.09 51.95 -5.19
C ARG A 38 -2.92 52.69 -4.54
N ARG A 39 -1.75 52.67 -5.19
CA ARG A 39 -0.51 53.28 -4.68
C ARG A 39 -0.55 54.80 -4.60
N ASP A 40 -1.40 55.45 -5.40
CA ASP A 40 -1.63 56.90 -5.37
C ASP A 40 -2.33 57.36 -4.08
N LYS A 41 -3.06 56.47 -3.40
CA LYS A 41 -3.79 56.76 -2.15
C LYS A 41 -2.97 56.57 -0.88
N LEU A 42 -1.69 56.22 -0.99
CA LEU A 42 -0.81 56.01 0.16
C LEU A 42 -0.20 57.32 0.68
N THR A 43 -0.08 57.45 2.00
CA THR A 43 0.72 58.53 2.61
C THR A 43 2.22 58.34 2.32
N PRO A 44 3.05 59.39 2.45
CA PRO A 44 4.50 59.26 2.26
C PRO A 44 5.13 58.18 3.15
N ALA A 45 4.74 58.09 4.43
CA ALA A 45 5.22 57.05 5.34
C ALA A 45 4.79 55.64 4.89
N GLN A 46 3.54 55.47 4.48
CA GLN A 46 3.02 54.20 3.94
C GLN A 46 3.77 53.79 2.66
N LYS A 47 4.10 54.73 1.77
CA LYS A 47 4.88 54.45 0.56
C LYS A 47 6.25 53.86 0.88
N VAL A 48 6.93 54.36 1.91
CA VAL A 48 8.22 53.82 2.37
C VAL A 48 8.07 52.37 2.85
N GLU A 49 7.06 52.09 3.66
CA GLU A 49 6.80 50.74 4.17
C GLU A 49 6.39 49.74 3.07
N VAL A 50 5.57 50.17 2.12
CA VAL A 50 5.23 49.34 0.94
C VAL A 50 6.48 49.09 0.09
N ALA A 51 7.34 50.08 -0.12
CA ALA A 51 8.58 49.90 -0.89
C ALA A 51 9.54 48.90 -0.22
N LYS A 52 9.65 48.90 1.12
CA LYS A 52 10.39 47.85 1.85
C LYS A 52 9.79 46.47 1.63
N ALA A 53 8.46 46.36 1.68
CA ALA A 53 7.76 45.10 1.45
C ALA A 53 7.93 44.60 0.00
N ASP A 54 7.88 45.51 -0.98
CA ASP A 54 8.17 45.20 -2.40
C ASP A 54 9.61 44.71 -2.57
N ALA A 55 10.59 45.38 -1.96
CA ALA A 55 11.99 44.98 -2.03
C ALA A 55 12.23 43.60 -1.40
N LEU A 56 11.58 43.31 -0.27
CA LEU A 56 11.63 41.99 0.37
C LEU A 56 11.01 40.90 -0.51
N ARG A 57 9.82 41.15 -1.09
CA ARG A 57 9.19 40.21 -2.02
C ARG A 57 10.08 39.95 -3.23
N ASN A 58 10.64 41.00 -3.84
CA ASN A 58 11.55 40.86 -4.97
C ASN A 58 12.79 40.02 -4.61
N PHE A 59 13.37 40.26 -3.44
CA PHE A 59 14.49 39.46 -2.95
C PHE A 59 14.12 37.98 -2.80
N VAL A 60 12.97 37.66 -2.19
CA VAL A 60 12.48 36.27 -2.05
C VAL A 60 12.23 35.63 -3.42
N ALA A 61 11.53 36.32 -4.31
CA ALA A 61 11.27 35.84 -5.67
C ALA A 61 12.57 35.52 -6.41
N CYS A 62 13.58 36.41 -6.33
CA CYS A 62 14.88 36.18 -6.92
C CYS A 62 15.64 35.02 -6.29
N ASN A 63 15.60 34.88 -4.96
CA ASN A 63 16.23 33.78 -4.24
C ASN A 63 15.67 32.41 -4.67
N ASN A 64 14.39 32.39 -5.03
CA ASN A 64 13.65 31.21 -5.49
C ASN A 64 13.68 30.98 -7.02
N GLU A 65 14.35 31.84 -7.81
CA GLU A 65 14.31 31.81 -9.28
C GLU A 65 12.88 31.93 -9.86
N GLU A 66 12.01 32.69 -9.20
CA GLU A 66 10.65 32.98 -9.69
C GLU A 66 10.68 33.94 -10.89
N LYS A 67 9.68 33.86 -11.76
CA LYS A 67 9.63 34.62 -13.03
C LYS A 67 9.49 36.12 -12.81
N GLU A 68 8.86 36.49 -11.69
CA GLU A 68 8.56 37.86 -11.28
C GLU A 68 9.78 38.57 -10.66
N CYS A 69 10.89 37.84 -10.46
CA CYS A 69 12.14 38.43 -9.99
C CYS A 69 12.63 39.55 -10.92
N GLN A 70 12.98 40.69 -10.31
CA GLN A 70 13.62 41.82 -10.97
C GLN A 70 15.03 42.02 -10.38
N PRO A 71 16.08 41.41 -10.98
CA PRO A 71 17.44 41.46 -10.43
C PRO A 71 18.03 42.87 -10.32
N ALA A 72 17.55 43.79 -11.14
CA ALA A 72 17.98 45.19 -11.15
C ALA A 72 17.62 45.93 -9.85
N LEU A 73 16.57 45.49 -9.14
CA LEU A 73 16.09 46.11 -7.90
C LEU A 73 16.80 45.60 -6.63
N LEU A 74 17.70 44.62 -6.76
CA LEU A 74 18.46 44.09 -5.63
C LEU A 74 19.67 44.97 -5.31
N ASN A 75 19.95 45.14 -4.02
CA ASN A 75 21.21 45.73 -3.56
C ASN A 75 22.37 44.71 -3.68
N ALA A 76 23.61 45.15 -3.42
CA ALA A 76 24.80 44.29 -3.59
C ALA A 76 24.80 43.05 -2.68
N GLU A 77 24.38 43.19 -1.42
CA GLU A 77 24.30 42.09 -0.46
C GLU A 77 23.24 41.06 -0.89
N GLN A 78 22.07 41.53 -1.27
CA GLN A 78 20.98 40.70 -1.78
C GLN A 78 21.38 39.95 -3.05
N LYS A 79 22.11 40.60 -3.98
CA LYS A 79 22.64 39.93 -5.18
C LYS A 79 23.57 38.79 -4.82
N GLU A 80 24.45 38.98 -3.84
CA GLU A 80 25.36 37.92 -3.39
C GLU A 80 24.60 36.77 -2.71
N GLN A 81 23.62 37.08 -1.85
CA GLN A 81 22.78 36.06 -1.20
C GLN A 81 22.00 35.22 -2.23
N VAL A 82 21.34 35.88 -3.19
CA VAL A 82 20.64 35.19 -4.29
C VAL A 82 21.61 34.33 -5.10
N ARG A 83 22.80 34.84 -5.42
CA ARG A 83 23.82 34.09 -6.16
C ARG A 83 24.22 32.81 -5.42
N GLN A 84 24.45 32.88 -4.11
CA GLN A 84 24.79 31.72 -3.30
C GLN A 84 23.65 30.70 -3.24
N ALA A 85 22.40 31.15 -3.07
CA ALA A 85 21.23 30.28 -3.08
C ALA A 85 21.07 29.54 -4.41
N VAL A 86 21.26 30.24 -5.54
CA VAL A 86 21.24 29.65 -6.88
C VAL A 86 22.34 28.59 -7.04
N LEU A 87 23.57 28.87 -6.59
CA LEU A 87 24.67 27.91 -6.66
C LEU A 87 24.42 26.67 -5.79
N GLN A 88 23.96 26.84 -4.55
CA GLN A 88 23.63 25.74 -3.66
C GLN A 88 22.54 24.83 -4.24
N ARG A 89 21.46 25.43 -4.75
CA ARG A 89 20.39 24.70 -5.45
C ARG A 89 20.91 24.00 -6.70
N ASN A 90 21.82 24.63 -7.44
CA ASN A 90 22.43 24.00 -8.62
C ASN A 90 23.27 22.76 -8.26
N VAL A 91 24.10 22.84 -7.21
CA VAL A 91 24.87 21.68 -6.73
C VAL A 91 23.93 20.53 -6.37
N PHE A 92 22.87 20.82 -5.60
CA PHE A 92 21.84 19.83 -5.26
C PHE A 92 21.20 19.22 -6.51
N ASN A 93 20.79 20.05 -7.48
CA ASN A 93 20.17 19.57 -8.70
C ASN A 93 21.10 18.68 -9.52
N CYS A 94 22.36 19.06 -9.66
CA CYS A 94 23.36 18.29 -10.39
C CYS A 94 23.67 16.96 -9.70
N TYR A 95 23.81 16.95 -8.36
CA TYR A 95 24.06 15.73 -7.61
C TYR A 95 22.90 14.76 -7.66
N ASN A 96 21.66 15.24 -7.83
CA ASN A 96 20.49 14.38 -8.00
C ASN A 96 20.17 14.06 -9.47
N GLY A 97 20.86 14.69 -10.43
CA GLY A 97 20.64 14.49 -11.86
C GLY A 97 19.36 15.13 -12.38
N TYR A 98 18.89 16.21 -11.76
CA TYR A 98 17.72 16.94 -12.26
C TYR A 98 18.04 17.70 -13.56
N PRO A 99 17.07 17.82 -14.49
CA PRO A 99 17.24 18.57 -15.75
C PRO A 99 17.59 20.06 -15.56
N SER A 100 17.26 20.63 -14.40
CA SER A 100 17.59 22.00 -14.03
C SER A 100 19.07 22.22 -13.65
N CYS A 101 19.88 21.15 -13.60
CA CYS A 101 21.32 21.24 -13.39
C CYS A 101 22.00 22.07 -14.49
N ARG A 102 22.85 23.01 -14.06
CA ARG A 102 23.72 23.83 -14.89
C ARG A 102 25.19 23.49 -14.55
N PRO A 103 25.81 22.49 -15.19
CA PRO A 103 27.16 22.02 -14.84
C PRO A 103 28.25 23.10 -14.94
N GLN A 104 28.04 24.11 -15.77
CA GLN A 104 28.95 25.25 -15.94
C GLN A 104 29.09 26.11 -14.68
N LEU A 105 28.12 26.04 -13.76
CA LEU A 105 28.14 26.79 -12.50
C LEU A 105 28.84 26.03 -11.36
N LEU A 106 29.27 24.79 -11.60
CA LEU A 106 29.97 23.97 -10.61
C LEU A 106 31.48 24.24 -10.63
N THR A 107 32.10 24.24 -9.46
CA THR A 107 33.55 24.12 -9.28
C THR A 107 34.07 22.77 -9.80
N ALA A 108 35.38 22.66 -10.01
CA ALA A 108 35.99 21.39 -10.43
C ALA A 108 35.71 20.25 -9.43
N ALA A 109 35.84 20.51 -8.13
CA ALA A 109 35.57 19.52 -7.08
C ALA A 109 34.09 19.08 -7.05
N GLU A 110 33.15 20.00 -7.31
CA GLU A 110 31.74 19.66 -7.42
C GLU A 110 31.43 18.86 -8.69
N LYS A 111 32.12 19.11 -9.81
CA LYS A 111 31.95 18.28 -11.03
C LYS A 111 32.40 16.84 -10.80
N GLU A 112 33.50 16.61 -10.10
CA GLU A 112 33.94 15.26 -9.76
C GLU A 112 32.94 14.54 -8.85
N ARG A 113 32.44 15.22 -7.81
CA ARG A 113 31.38 14.66 -6.94
C ARG A 113 30.07 14.41 -7.68
N MET A 114 29.70 15.27 -8.63
CA MET A 114 28.53 15.06 -9.49
C MET A 114 28.71 13.78 -10.34
N LYS A 115 29.91 13.54 -10.88
CA LYS A 115 30.23 12.35 -11.66
C LYS A 115 30.17 11.08 -10.82
N GLU A 116 30.70 11.12 -9.59
CA GLU A 116 30.58 10.03 -8.62
C GLU A 116 29.11 9.73 -8.30
N ALA A 117 28.32 10.76 -7.97
CA ALA A 117 26.89 10.61 -7.70
C ALA A 117 26.13 10.01 -8.89
N ALA A 118 26.46 10.43 -10.12
CA ALA A 118 25.90 9.86 -11.34
C ALA A 118 26.28 8.39 -11.51
N GLY A 119 27.53 8.01 -11.21
CA GLY A 119 27.98 6.62 -11.17
C GLY A 119 27.18 5.78 -10.16
N HIS A 120 26.96 6.29 -8.94
CA HIS A 120 26.15 5.60 -7.93
C HIS A 120 24.69 5.40 -8.37
N ARG A 121 24.05 6.43 -8.94
CA ARG A 121 22.69 6.30 -9.48
C ARG A 121 22.64 5.29 -10.62
N ASN A 122 23.60 5.34 -11.54
CA ASN A 122 23.65 4.40 -12.65
C ASN A 122 23.82 2.95 -12.15
N PHE A 123 24.73 2.73 -11.22
CA PHE A 123 24.93 1.44 -10.59
C PHE A 123 23.65 0.91 -9.92
N PHE A 124 22.97 1.76 -9.14
CA PHE A 124 21.68 1.43 -8.53
C PHE A 124 20.61 1.07 -9.57
N ASN A 125 20.48 1.87 -10.63
CA ASN A 125 19.52 1.61 -11.72
C ASN A 125 19.82 0.27 -12.39
N CYS A 126 21.08 -0.02 -12.70
CA CYS A 126 21.48 -1.27 -13.31
C CYS A 126 21.27 -2.48 -12.41
N ARG A 127 21.54 -2.36 -11.11
CA ARG A 127 21.31 -3.44 -10.13
C ARG A 127 19.83 -3.78 -9.98
N ASN A 128 18.95 -2.81 -10.16
CA ASN A 128 17.49 -2.96 -10.11
C ASN A 128 16.82 -3.08 -11.49
N GLU A 129 17.60 -3.26 -12.56
CA GLU A 129 17.10 -3.49 -13.92
C GLU A 129 16.19 -2.36 -14.47
N TYR A 130 16.40 -1.12 -14.01
CA TYR A 130 15.70 0.03 -14.56
C TYR A 130 16.18 0.37 -15.97
N SER A 131 15.27 0.85 -16.81
CA SER A 131 15.54 1.23 -18.21
C SER A 131 16.55 2.37 -18.35
N THR A 132 16.77 3.16 -17.30
CA THR A 132 17.75 4.25 -17.22
C THR A 132 19.17 3.77 -16.93
N CYS A 133 19.40 2.46 -16.84
CA CYS A 133 20.74 1.88 -16.70
C CYS A 133 21.59 2.06 -17.97
N ASP A 134 22.74 2.72 -17.84
CA ASP A 134 23.81 2.71 -18.82
C ASP A 134 24.89 1.69 -18.44
N ARG A 135 24.83 0.52 -19.10
CA ARG A 135 25.79 -0.57 -18.85
C ARG A 135 27.22 -0.24 -19.31
N LYS A 136 27.40 0.74 -20.21
CA LYS A 136 28.72 1.14 -20.70
C LYS A 136 29.47 1.96 -19.66
N ALA A 137 28.76 2.68 -18.81
CA ALA A 137 29.32 3.50 -17.74
C ALA A 137 29.69 2.72 -16.45
N LEU A 138 29.53 1.39 -16.44
CA LEU A 138 29.87 0.54 -15.29
C LEU A 138 31.32 0.06 -15.33
N THR A 139 31.96 0.00 -14.16
CA THR A 139 33.25 -0.70 -13.99
C THR A 139 33.09 -2.22 -14.11
N ALA A 140 34.21 -2.95 -14.22
CA ALA A 140 34.19 -4.40 -14.27
C ALA A 140 33.62 -5.01 -12.98
N GLU A 141 33.99 -4.45 -11.84
CA GLU A 141 33.56 -4.87 -10.49
C GLU A 141 32.05 -4.65 -10.33
N GLN A 142 31.55 -3.48 -10.75
CA GLN A 142 30.12 -3.19 -10.73
C GLN A 142 29.32 -4.15 -11.61
N LYS A 143 29.80 -4.47 -12.82
CA LYS A 143 29.16 -5.46 -13.70
C LYS A 143 29.12 -6.84 -13.05
N ALA A 144 30.19 -7.26 -12.39
CA ALA A 144 30.25 -8.54 -11.69
C ALA A 144 29.30 -8.59 -10.48
N GLU A 145 29.17 -7.49 -9.71
CA GLU A 145 28.18 -7.41 -8.62
C GLU A 145 26.74 -7.48 -9.15
N ILE A 146 26.43 -6.72 -10.20
CA ILE A 146 25.09 -6.74 -10.82
C ILE A 146 24.76 -8.13 -11.35
N ALA A 147 25.71 -8.81 -12.00
CA ALA A 147 25.51 -10.17 -12.50
C ALA A 147 25.20 -11.16 -11.36
N ARG A 148 25.89 -11.05 -10.21
CA ARG A 148 25.59 -11.84 -9.01
C ARG A 148 24.20 -11.53 -8.46
N ALA A 149 23.83 -10.25 -8.38
CA ALA A 149 22.51 -9.83 -7.89
C ALA A 149 21.37 -10.36 -8.77
N ILE A 150 21.52 -10.27 -10.11
CA ILE A 150 20.56 -10.82 -11.07
C ILE A 150 20.45 -12.34 -10.92
N SER A 151 21.59 -13.04 -10.83
CA SER A 151 21.60 -14.51 -10.69
C SER A 151 20.94 -14.95 -9.38
N ALA A 152 21.20 -14.25 -8.27
CA ALA A 152 20.57 -14.52 -6.98
C ALA A 152 19.04 -14.30 -7.01
N ARG A 153 18.55 -13.23 -7.65
CA ARG A 153 17.12 -13.02 -7.85
C ARG A 153 16.50 -14.12 -8.71
N ASN A 154 17.15 -14.49 -9.81
CA ASN A 154 16.67 -15.56 -10.68
C ASN A 154 16.55 -16.89 -9.93
N LEU A 155 17.56 -17.26 -9.15
CA LEU A 155 17.54 -18.44 -8.30
C LEU A 155 16.38 -18.41 -7.29
N PHE A 156 16.17 -17.26 -6.63
CA PHE A 156 15.05 -17.06 -5.71
C PHE A 156 13.70 -17.25 -6.41
N ASP A 157 13.51 -16.64 -7.58
CA ASP A 157 12.28 -16.76 -8.37
C ASP A 157 12.03 -18.21 -8.78
N CYS A 158 13.07 -18.91 -9.22
CA CYS A 158 12.97 -20.30 -9.63
C CYS A 158 12.66 -21.25 -8.46
N LYS A 159 13.24 -21.03 -7.27
CA LYS A 159 12.91 -21.80 -6.05
C LYS A 159 11.44 -21.65 -5.67
N ASN A 160 10.91 -20.44 -5.79
CA ASN A 160 9.51 -20.14 -5.45
C ASN A 160 8.55 -20.51 -6.58
N GLY A 161 9.04 -20.71 -7.81
CA GLY A 161 8.23 -21.04 -8.98
C GLY A 161 7.52 -19.83 -9.58
N TYR A 162 8.10 -18.63 -9.45
CA TYR A 162 7.58 -17.43 -10.09
C TYR A 162 7.78 -17.46 -11.60
N ALA A 163 6.90 -16.78 -12.34
CA ALA A 163 6.93 -16.70 -13.80
C ALA A 163 8.18 -15.97 -14.32
N SER A 164 8.81 -15.12 -13.51
CA SER A 164 10.06 -14.42 -13.80
C SER A 164 11.30 -15.32 -13.81
N CYS A 165 11.19 -16.58 -13.37
CA CYS A 165 12.27 -17.55 -13.40
C CYS A 165 12.78 -17.80 -14.83
N ASN A 166 14.00 -17.38 -15.11
CA ASN A 166 14.73 -17.70 -16.32
C ASN A 166 15.59 -18.95 -16.12
N LYS A 167 15.05 -20.11 -16.53
CA LYS A 167 15.74 -21.41 -16.41
C LYS A 167 17.03 -21.50 -17.24
N ALA A 168 17.14 -20.74 -18.33
CA ALA A 168 18.32 -20.76 -19.19
C ALA A 168 19.54 -20.08 -18.54
N ALA A 169 19.31 -19.23 -17.53
CA ALA A 169 20.36 -18.52 -16.81
C ALA A 169 20.86 -19.26 -15.55
N LEU A 170 20.38 -20.48 -15.29
CA LEU A 170 20.75 -21.26 -14.10
C LEU A 170 22.02 -22.08 -14.34
N THR A 171 22.90 -22.07 -13.34
CA THR A 171 24.01 -23.02 -13.25
C THR A 171 23.52 -24.42 -12.89
N GLU A 172 24.38 -25.44 -13.01
CA GLU A 172 24.03 -26.79 -12.54
C GLU A 172 23.82 -26.85 -11.02
N ASP A 173 24.53 -26.02 -10.26
CA ASP A 173 24.38 -25.93 -8.82
C ASP A 173 23.01 -25.33 -8.45
N ASP A 174 22.60 -24.25 -9.13
CA ASP A 174 21.28 -23.66 -8.98
C ASP A 174 20.16 -24.69 -9.26
N LYS A 175 20.31 -25.47 -10.32
CA LYS A 175 19.32 -26.50 -10.70
C LYS A 175 19.18 -27.58 -9.62
N ARG A 176 20.29 -28.03 -9.03
CA ARG A 176 20.28 -28.99 -7.91
C ARG A 176 19.56 -28.40 -6.71
N GLU A 177 19.89 -27.17 -6.33
CA GLU A 177 19.24 -26.51 -5.19
C GLU A 177 17.74 -26.31 -5.41
N ILE A 178 17.32 -25.87 -6.60
CA ILE A 178 15.90 -25.75 -6.96
C ILE A 178 15.20 -27.11 -6.88
N ALA A 179 15.83 -28.20 -7.32
CA ALA A 179 15.24 -29.54 -7.25
C ALA A 179 14.97 -29.95 -5.79
N GLU A 180 15.91 -29.71 -4.87
CA GLU A 180 15.72 -29.96 -3.44
C GLU A 180 14.58 -29.12 -2.85
N PHE A 181 14.52 -27.83 -3.17
CA PHE A 181 13.42 -26.95 -2.76
C PHE A 181 12.05 -27.43 -3.27
N ARG A 182 11.99 -27.93 -4.52
CA ARG A 182 10.75 -28.47 -5.10
C ARG A 182 10.28 -29.73 -4.36
N VAL A 183 11.20 -30.63 -4.02
CA VAL A 183 10.88 -31.83 -3.22
C VAL A 183 10.36 -31.44 -1.83
N ASN A 184 11.03 -30.49 -1.16
CA ASN A 184 10.61 -30.02 0.17
C ASN A 184 9.23 -29.36 0.15
N ARG A 185 8.96 -28.51 -0.84
CA ARG A 185 7.64 -27.89 -1.02
C ARG A 185 6.55 -28.93 -1.29
N ASN A 186 6.86 -29.95 -2.10
CA ASN A 186 5.91 -31.03 -2.38
C ASN A 186 5.61 -31.85 -1.12
N LEU A 187 6.63 -32.21 -0.34
CA LEU A 187 6.46 -32.88 0.94
C LEU A 187 5.61 -32.04 1.90
N PHE A 188 5.87 -30.74 2.00
CA PHE A 188 5.06 -29.83 2.80
C PHE A 188 3.60 -29.81 2.33
N ALA A 189 3.35 -29.72 1.03
CA ALA A 189 1.99 -29.77 0.46
C ALA A 189 1.28 -31.07 0.85
N CYS A 190 1.96 -32.22 0.75
CA CYS A 190 1.39 -33.52 1.12
C CYS A 190 1.11 -33.65 2.62
N ASN A 191 2.04 -33.20 3.47
CA ASN A 191 1.87 -33.20 4.93
C ASN A 191 0.75 -32.27 5.42
N ASN A 192 0.34 -31.28 4.61
CA ASN A 192 -0.76 -30.38 4.93
C ASN A 192 -2.04 -30.67 4.11
N GLY A 193 -2.03 -31.67 3.22
CA GLY A 193 -3.19 -32.05 2.43
C GLY A 193 -3.58 -31.03 1.36
N HIS A 194 -2.61 -30.27 0.85
CA HIS A 194 -2.83 -29.33 -0.25
C HIS A 194 -3.05 -30.10 -1.57
N SER A 195 -3.90 -29.55 -2.44
CA SER A 195 -4.18 -30.12 -3.77
C SER A 195 -2.96 -30.18 -4.70
N THR A 196 -1.92 -29.42 -4.39
CA THR A 196 -0.63 -29.40 -5.11
C THR A 196 0.31 -30.54 -4.71
N CYS A 197 -0.08 -31.41 -3.77
CA CYS A 197 0.67 -32.61 -3.43
C CYS A 197 0.74 -33.59 -4.62
N ASP A 198 1.96 -33.99 -4.99
CA ASP A 198 2.23 -35.05 -5.95
C ASP A 198 3.01 -36.19 -5.29
N LEU A 199 2.32 -37.28 -4.96
CA LEU A 199 2.93 -38.45 -4.31
C LEU A 199 4.00 -39.15 -5.19
N LYS A 200 4.00 -38.93 -6.51
CA LYS A 200 4.98 -39.52 -7.42
C LYS A 200 6.35 -38.87 -7.28
N GLN A 201 6.40 -37.62 -6.82
CA GLN A 201 7.65 -36.88 -6.61
C GLN A 201 8.27 -37.09 -5.21
N LEU A 202 7.66 -37.94 -4.38
CA LEU A 202 8.17 -38.28 -3.04
C LEU A 202 9.00 -39.56 -3.05
N THR A 203 9.94 -39.67 -2.11
CA THR A 203 10.58 -40.96 -1.80
C THR A 203 9.61 -41.88 -1.06
N PRO A 204 9.87 -43.20 -0.98
CA PRO A 204 9.04 -44.11 -0.18
C PRO A 204 8.88 -43.68 1.29
N ALA A 205 9.96 -43.21 1.91
CA ALA A 205 9.93 -42.71 3.29
C ALA A 205 9.04 -41.46 3.43
N GLN A 206 9.17 -40.51 2.50
CA GLN A 206 8.35 -39.30 2.46
C GLN A 206 6.87 -39.60 2.21
N ARG A 207 6.54 -40.57 1.36
CA ARG A 207 5.15 -41.01 1.15
C ARG A 207 4.55 -41.57 2.44
N LYS A 208 5.28 -42.43 3.14
CA LYS A 208 4.84 -42.99 4.43
C LYS A 208 4.59 -41.88 5.45
N GLN A 209 5.46 -40.86 5.50
CA GLN A 209 5.24 -39.68 6.33
C GLN A 209 3.95 -38.94 5.95
N ALA A 210 3.76 -38.64 4.66
CA ALA A 210 2.55 -37.96 4.18
C ALA A 210 1.26 -38.73 4.48
N GLU A 211 1.31 -40.07 4.40
CA GLU A 211 0.19 -40.95 4.78
C GLU A 211 -0.15 -40.84 6.27
N VAL A 212 0.85 -40.83 7.16
CA VAL A 212 0.64 -40.61 8.60
C VAL A 212 -0.05 -39.26 8.85
N TYR A 213 0.42 -38.18 8.22
CA TYR A 213 -0.23 -36.88 8.33
C TYR A 213 -1.65 -36.87 7.73
N ALA A 214 -1.90 -37.62 6.66
CA ALA A 214 -3.24 -37.73 6.08
C ALA A 214 -4.22 -38.42 7.04
N LEU A 215 -3.80 -39.51 7.69
CA LEU A 215 -4.58 -40.18 8.71
C LEU A 215 -4.84 -39.25 9.91
N GLN A 216 -3.81 -38.56 10.40
CA GLN A 216 -3.96 -37.59 11.50
C GLN A 216 -4.97 -36.48 11.16
N ARG A 217 -4.93 -35.94 9.94
CA ARG A 217 -5.92 -34.94 9.50
C ARG A 217 -7.32 -35.53 9.40
N ASN A 218 -7.46 -36.77 8.95
CA ASN A 218 -8.74 -37.47 8.92
C ASN A 218 -9.31 -37.65 10.34
N ASP A 219 -8.48 -38.11 11.28
CA ASP A 219 -8.85 -38.27 12.68
C ASP A 219 -9.33 -36.95 13.29
N ASN A 220 -8.60 -35.86 13.05
CA ASN A 220 -8.99 -34.51 13.48
C ASN A 220 -10.31 -34.06 12.86
N ALA A 221 -10.53 -34.31 11.56
CA ALA A 221 -11.78 -33.97 10.88
C ALA A 221 -12.96 -34.77 11.44
N CYS A 222 -12.76 -36.06 11.73
CA CYS A 222 -13.78 -36.93 12.31
C CYS A 222 -14.11 -36.58 13.76
N ALA A 223 -13.12 -36.16 14.55
CA ALA A 223 -13.32 -35.71 15.93
C ALA A 223 -14.29 -34.51 16.03
N VAL A 224 -14.32 -33.66 15.01
CA VAL A 224 -15.22 -32.50 14.93
C VAL A 224 -16.42 -32.71 13.99
N TYR A 225 -16.63 -33.94 13.50
CA TYR A 225 -17.72 -34.29 12.57
C TYR A 225 -17.74 -33.44 11.29
N SER A 226 -16.57 -33.04 10.78
CA SER A 226 -16.45 -32.33 9.51
C SER A 226 -16.87 -33.22 8.34
N ASP A 227 -17.43 -32.60 7.32
CA ASP A 227 -17.66 -33.13 5.97
C ASP A 227 -16.42 -33.75 5.29
N LYS A 228 -15.22 -33.34 5.72
CA LYS A 228 -13.94 -33.89 5.25
C LYS A 228 -13.53 -35.20 5.95
N CYS A 229 -14.26 -35.61 6.98
CA CYS A 229 -14.05 -36.90 7.63
C CYS A 229 -14.34 -38.04 6.64
N ASN A 230 -13.42 -38.97 6.51
CA ASN A 230 -13.67 -40.28 5.92
C ASN A 230 -13.68 -41.34 7.03
N PRO A 231 -14.86 -41.78 7.49
CA PRO A 231 -14.97 -42.75 8.58
C PRO A 231 -14.34 -44.10 8.25
N ALA A 232 -14.20 -44.45 6.97
CA ALA A 232 -13.59 -45.73 6.56
C ALA A 232 -12.11 -45.83 6.97
N LEU A 233 -11.44 -44.68 7.13
CA LEU A 233 -10.03 -44.60 7.53
C LEU A 233 -9.82 -44.59 9.05
N LEU A 234 -10.90 -44.51 9.85
CA LEU A 234 -10.81 -44.58 11.30
C LEU A 234 -10.50 -46.01 11.78
N ALA A 235 -9.78 -46.11 12.91
CA ALA A 235 -9.61 -47.36 13.62
C ALA A 235 -10.98 -47.98 13.97
N PRO A 236 -11.17 -49.31 13.91
CA PRO A 236 -12.50 -49.94 14.01
C PRO A 236 -13.35 -49.50 15.22
N ALA A 237 -12.77 -49.47 16.41
CA ALA A 237 -13.46 -49.03 17.63
C ALA A 237 -13.87 -47.55 17.58
N VAL A 238 -12.99 -46.68 17.06
CA VAL A 238 -13.25 -45.24 16.90
C VAL A 238 -14.34 -45.02 15.84
N ARG A 239 -14.32 -45.80 14.76
CA ARG A 239 -15.33 -45.75 13.69
C ARG A 239 -16.71 -46.14 14.21
N GLU A 240 -16.81 -47.20 15.00
CA GLU A 240 -18.08 -47.63 15.60
C GLU A 240 -18.66 -46.53 16.49
N GLN A 241 -17.84 -45.93 17.35
CA GLN A 241 -18.26 -44.82 18.21
C GLN A 241 -18.70 -43.59 17.40
N TYR A 242 -17.97 -43.25 16.33
CA TYR A 242 -18.32 -42.16 15.43
C TYR A 242 -19.68 -42.41 14.76
N LEU A 243 -19.89 -43.59 14.16
CA LEU A 243 -21.14 -43.95 13.47
C LEU A 243 -22.34 -43.97 14.42
N ALA A 244 -22.17 -44.50 15.64
CA ALA A 244 -23.22 -44.45 16.66
C ALA A 244 -23.61 -43.00 17.00
N THR A 245 -22.62 -42.10 17.11
CA THR A 245 -22.89 -40.68 17.41
C THR A 245 -23.56 -39.96 16.25
N VAL A 246 -23.11 -40.19 15.00
CA VAL A 246 -23.74 -39.63 13.80
C VAL A 246 -25.18 -40.13 13.66
N SER A 247 -25.42 -41.43 13.81
CA SER A 247 -26.77 -42.02 13.75
C SER A 247 -27.70 -41.40 14.79
N ARG A 248 -27.22 -41.24 16.04
CA ARG A 248 -27.98 -40.58 17.11
C ARG A 248 -28.30 -39.11 16.78
N ARG A 249 -27.32 -38.35 16.27
CA ARG A 249 -27.55 -36.94 15.89
C ARG A 249 -28.55 -36.82 14.75
N ASN A 250 -28.44 -37.66 13.73
CA ASN A 250 -29.39 -37.71 12.62
C ASN A 250 -30.81 -38.04 13.11
N PHE A 251 -30.95 -39.03 14.00
CA PHE A 251 -32.23 -39.35 14.60
C PHE A 251 -32.84 -38.17 15.36
N ASN A 252 -32.05 -37.47 16.18
CA ASN A 252 -32.52 -36.28 16.90
C ASN A 252 -32.93 -35.15 15.94
N ALA A 253 -32.12 -34.86 14.92
CA ALA A 253 -32.44 -33.87 13.89
C ALA A 253 -33.78 -34.19 13.20
N CYS A 254 -33.99 -35.46 12.84
CA CYS A 254 -35.25 -35.92 12.25
C CYS A 254 -36.43 -35.84 13.24
N MET A 255 -36.21 -36.13 14.52
CA MET A 255 -37.20 -35.95 15.56
C MET A 255 -37.57 -34.47 15.73
N ASP A 256 -36.64 -33.54 15.59
CA ASP A 256 -36.90 -32.10 15.71
C ASP A 256 -37.51 -31.50 14.42
N GLY A 257 -37.33 -32.19 13.28
CA GLY A 257 -37.72 -31.70 11.96
C GLY A 257 -36.72 -30.69 11.39
N ASP A 258 -35.46 -30.86 11.75
CA ASP A 258 -34.34 -30.05 11.29
C ASP A 258 -33.99 -30.38 9.83
N GLU A 259 -33.53 -29.39 9.08
CA GLU A 259 -33.15 -29.52 7.67
C GLU A 259 -31.95 -30.44 7.44
N THR A 260 -31.12 -30.67 8.47
CA THR A 260 -29.99 -31.60 8.44
C THR A 260 -30.40 -33.07 8.62
N CYS A 261 -31.69 -33.34 8.86
CA CYS A 261 -32.22 -34.69 8.89
C CYS A 261 -31.99 -35.40 7.54
N ASN A 262 -31.40 -36.58 7.60
CA ASN A 262 -31.34 -37.53 6.50
C ASN A 262 -32.25 -38.75 6.82
N PRO A 263 -33.50 -38.78 6.30
CA PRO A 263 -34.45 -39.86 6.52
C PRO A 263 -33.98 -41.22 6.02
N ALA A 264 -33.18 -41.24 4.95
CA ALA A 264 -32.65 -42.47 4.36
C ALA A 264 -31.66 -43.18 5.29
N ALA A 265 -31.07 -42.47 6.25
CA ALA A 265 -30.13 -43.01 7.22
C ALA A 265 -30.79 -43.52 8.53
N LEU A 266 -32.13 -43.49 8.63
CA LEU A 266 -32.87 -44.01 9.79
C LEU A 266 -33.21 -45.50 9.63
N SER A 267 -33.20 -46.25 10.73
CA SER A 267 -33.81 -47.59 10.78
C SER A 267 -35.34 -47.50 10.67
N ASP A 268 -36.00 -48.61 10.33
CA ASP A 268 -37.47 -48.64 10.21
C ASP A 268 -38.16 -48.27 11.54
N ASP A 269 -37.61 -48.73 12.67
CA ASP A 269 -38.09 -48.35 14.00
C ASP A 269 -37.92 -46.85 14.27
N GLN A 270 -36.79 -46.27 13.88
CA GLN A 270 -36.54 -44.84 14.01
C GLN A 270 -37.49 -44.02 13.13
N LYS A 271 -37.73 -44.43 11.87
CA LYS A 271 -38.71 -43.80 10.97
C LYS A 271 -40.11 -43.80 11.58
N ALA A 272 -40.52 -44.94 12.17
CA ALA A 272 -41.81 -45.06 12.84
C ALA A 272 -41.92 -44.13 14.06
N GLN A 273 -40.85 -43.98 14.85
CA GLN A 273 -40.80 -43.04 15.98
C GLN A 273 -40.91 -41.58 15.53
N VAL A 274 -40.15 -41.19 14.50
CA VAL A 274 -40.18 -39.85 13.92
C VAL A 274 -41.57 -39.52 13.40
N ARG A 275 -42.20 -40.44 12.64
CA ARG A 275 -43.56 -40.26 12.11
C ARG A 275 -44.58 -39.96 13.20
N ARG A 276 -44.62 -40.81 14.24
CA ARG A 276 -45.50 -40.61 15.41
C ARG A 276 -45.26 -39.27 16.12
N SER A 277 -44.00 -38.82 16.19
CA SER A 277 -43.63 -37.55 16.82
C SER A 277 -44.12 -36.34 16.02
N HIS A 278 -44.01 -36.36 14.69
CA HIS A 278 -44.49 -35.27 13.83
C HIS A 278 -46.02 -35.22 13.73
N GLU A 279 -46.69 -36.37 13.64
CA GLU A 279 -48.15 -36.49 13.68
C GLU A 279 -48.73 -35.85 14.95
N LYS A 280 -48.14 -36.14 16.12
CA LYS A 280 -48.52 -35.51 17.40
C LYS A 280 -48.37 -34.00 17.42
N ARG A 281 -47.45 -33.44 16.62
CA ARG A 281 -47.20 -32.00 16.53
C ARG A 281 -48.02 -31.33 15.42
N GLY A 282 -48.94 -32.05 14.77
CA GLY A 282 -49.76 -31.52 13.68
C GLY A 282 -48.96 -31.18 12.41
N LYS A 283 -47.72 -31.66 12.28
CA LYS A 283 -46.90 -31.52 11.08
C LYS A 283 -47.17 -32.72 10.17
N LEU A 284 -47.54 -32.50 8.91
CA LEU A 284 -47.75 -33.56 7.92
C LEU A 284 -46.42 -34.31 7.68
N ALA A 285 -46.24 -35.45 8.35
CA ALA A 285 -45.03 -36.28 8.29
C ALA A 285 -44.78 -36.89 6.89
N ASP A 286 -45.84 -37.03 6.08
CA ASP A 286 -45.84 -37.83 4.86
C ASP A 286 -45.06 -37.22 3.68
N ARG A 287 -44.69 -35.93 3.75
CA ARG A 287 -43.90 -35.27 2.70
C ARG A 287 -42.38 -35.32 2.95
N TRP A 288 -41.96 -35.59 4.18
CA TRP A 288 -40.55 -35.50 4.61
C TRP A 288 -39.84 -36.85 4.79
N LEU A 289 -40.58 -37.96 4.92
CA LEU A 289 -40.02 -39.30 5.19
C LEU A 289 -39.96 -40.23 3.96
N ASN A 290 -40.48 -39.79 2.81
CA ASN A 290 -40.61 -40.58 1.58
C ASN A 290 -39.69 -40.11 0.43
N LEU A 291 -38.73 -39.22 0.73
CA LEU A 291 -37.59 -38.86 -0.13
C LEU A 291 -36.31 -39.44 0.47
#